data_AF-A0A5M9MMF5-F1
#
_entry.id   AF-A0A5M9MMF5-F1
#
_cell.length_a   1.000
_cell.length_b   1.000
_cell.length_c   1.000
_cell.angle_alpha   90.00
_cell.angle_beta   90.00
_cell.angle_gamma   90.00
#
_symmetry.space_group_name_H-M   'P 1'
#
loop_
_entity.id
_entity.type
_entity.pdbx_description
1 polymer ?
#
loop_
_entity_poly.entity_id
_entity_poly.type
_entity_poly.pdbx_seq_one_letter_code
_entity_poly.pdbx_strand_id
1 'polypeptide(L)'
;MGIYTFTWGTSFWWIRGNILNIHYQGNATPNQRAYVSGLSSGLTGAIVAKLCGGRVVPSIVVFSLLGYLGQGSYNMIDAWQMKHANSPSKPIMQRIADSKWMPLKSLSDDDYRDMLNEKLLSIEAEMAIIDEKIEELEKAKSNNDPGSAFPKST
;
A
#
# COMPACT_ATOMS: atom_id res chain seq x y z
N MET A 1 11.38 -15.15 -11.76
CA MET A 1 9.94 -14.81 -11.71
C MET A 1 9.59 -13.45 -12.35
N GLY A 2 10.46 -12.43 -12.32
CA GLY A 2 10.14 -11.10 -12.89
C GLY A 2 9.93 -11.03 -14.41
N ILE A 3 10.73 -11.78 -15.19
CA ILE A 3 10.69 -11.73 -16.67
C ILE A 3 9.33 -12.18 -17.21
N TYR A 4 8.74 -13.23 -16.62
CA TYR A 4 7.42 -13.74 -17.02
C TYR A 4 6.30 -12.71 -16.80
N THR A 5 6.31 -12.02 -15.66
CA THR A 5 5.31 -10.99 -15.33
C THR A 5 5.46 -9.74 -16.19
N PHE A 6 6.70 -9.40 -16.57
CA PHE A 6 7.01 -8.28 -17.45
C PHE A 6 6.55 -8.54 -18.89
N THR A 7 6.81 -9.74 -19.42
CA THR A 7 6.32 -10.14 -20.74
C THR A 7 4.79 -10.18 -20.79
N TRP A 8 4.13 -10.57 -19.69
CA TRP A 8 2.67 -10.59 -19.60
C TRP A 8 2.06 -9.19 -19.64
N GLY A 9 2.61 -8.26 -18.84
CA GLY A 9 2.14 -6.87 -18.80
C GLY A 9 2.33 -6.14 -20.13
N THR A 10 3.50 -6.31 -20.77
CA THR A 10 3.82 -5.68 -22.06
C THR A 10 2.95 -6.23 -23.20
N SER A 11 2.74 -7.55 -23.25
CA SER A 11 1.88 -8.18 -24.25
C SER A 11 0.43 -7.73 -24.12
N PHE A 12 -0.11 -7.65 -22.89
CA PHE A 12 -1.47 -7.17 -22.65
C PHE A 12 -1.66 -5.71 -23.12
N TRP A 13 -0.72 -4.83 -22.75
CA TRP A 13 -0.77 -3.42 -23.15
C TRP A 13 -0.65 -3.24 -24.66
N TRP A 14 0.24 -4.01 -25.31
CA TRP A 14 0.45 -3.96 -26.75
C TRP A 14 -0.79 -4.41 -27.53
N ILE A 15 -1.41 -5.53 -27.13
CA ILE A 15 -2.62 -6.09 -27.76
C ILE A 15 -3.80 -5.13 -27.60
N ARG A 16 -4.03 -4.65 -26.37
CA ARG A 16 -5.12 -3.70 -26.08
C ARG A 16 -4.94 -2.39 -26.86
N GLY A 17 -3.71 -1.85 -26.89
CA GLY A 17 -3.37 -0.62 -27.60
C GLY A 17 -3.57 -0.74 -29.11
N ASN A 18 -3.11 -1.84 -29.72
CA ASN A 18 -3.27 -2.07 -31.15
C ASN A 18 -4.75 -2.21 -31.56
N ILE A 19 -5.55 -2.98 -30.79
CA ILE A 19 -6.98 -3.16 -31.10
C ILE A 19 -7.74 -1.83 -30.99
N LEU A 20 -7.46 -1.02 -29.96
CA LEU A 20 -8.14 0.26 -29.77
C LEU A 20 -7.74 1.29 -30.85
N ASN A 21 -6.49 1.25 -31.30
CA ASN A 21 -5.98 2.19 -32.30
C ASN A 21 -6.47 1.83 -33.71
N ILE A 22 -6.35 0.56 -34.11
CA ILE A 22 -6.71 0.08 -35.45
C ILE A 22 -8.23 0.06 -35.64
N HIS A 23 -8.99 -0.38 -34.63
CA HIS A 23 -10.42 -0.65 -34.78
C HIS A 23 -11.32 0.51 -34.31
N TYR A 24 -10.82 1.39 -33.42
CA TYR A 24 -11.63 2.45 -32.83
C TYR A 24 -11.03 3.86 -32.96
N GLN A 25 -9.82 4.00 -33.54
CA GLN A 25 -9.14 5.28 -33.78
C GLN A 25 -9.16 6.23 -32.55
N GLY A 26 -9.07 5.66 -31.34
CA GLY A 26 -9.10 6.43 -30.09
C GLY A 26 -10.49 6.85 -29.58
N ASN A 27 -11.55 6.77 -30.39
CA ASN A 27 -12.93 7.13 -30.02
C ASN A 27 -13.75 5.93 -29.51
N ALA A 28 -13.14 5.08 -28.67
CA ALA A 28 -13.82 3.92 -28.09
C ALA A 28 -14.72 4.33 -26.91
N THR A 29 -16.01 4.01 -27.01
CA THR A 29 -17.03 4.18 -25.96
C THR A 29 -16.65 3.33 -24.72
N PRO A 30 -16.98 3.73 -23.47
CA PRO A 30 -16.60 2.99 -22.26
C PRO A 30 -16.97 1.49 -22.28
N ASN A 31 -18.11 1.15 -22.89
CA ASN A 31 -18.53 -0.24 -23.08
C ASN A 31 -17.62 -1.01 -24.06
N GLN A 32 -17.20 -0.37 -25.16
CA GLN A 32 -16.29 -0.97 -26.15
C GLN A 32 -14.90 -1.22 -25.56
N ARG A 33 -14.42 -0.33 -24.68
CA ARG A 33 -13.15 -0.53 -23.95
C ARG A 33 -13.21 -1.76 -23.04
N ALA A 34 -14.34 -1.98 -22.36
CA ALA A 34 -14.55 -3.16 -21.51
C ALA A 34 -14.53 -4.46 -22.34
N TYR A 35 -15.17 -4.49 -23.51
CA TYR A 35 -15.11 -5.64 -24.43
C TYR A 35 -13.70 -5.92 -24.95
N VAL A 36 -12.98 -4.89 -25.40
CA VAL A 36 -11.60 -5.03 -25.89
C VAL A 36 -10.67 -5.54 -24.79
N SER A 37 -10.90 -5.13 -23.55
CA SER A 37 -10.09 -5.55 -22.41
C SER A 37 -10.40 -6.97 -21.97
N GLY A 38 -11.65 -7.41 -22.05
CA GLY A 38 -12.03 -8.82 -21.91
C GLY A 38 -11.37 -9.68 -23.00
N LEU A 39 -11.41 -9.23 -24.26
CA LEU A 39 -10.79 -9.95 -25.37
C LEU A 39 -9.27 -10.04 -25.24
N SER A 40 -8.61 -8.92 -24.91
CA SER A 40 -7.15 -8.87 -24.77
C SER A 40 -6.67 -9.68 -23.57
N SER A 41 -7.35 -9.59 -22.42
CA SER A 41 -7.02 -10.39 -21.22
C SER A 41 -7.22 -11.88 -21.45
N GLY A 42 -8.29 -12.28 -22.17
CA GLY A 42 -8.50 -13.66 -22.58
C GLY A 42 -7.40 -14.20 -23.48
N LEU A 43 -6.99 -13.44 -24.50
CA LEU A 43 -5.91 -13.85 -25.41
C LEU A 43 -4.56 -13.91 -24.68
N THR A 44 -4.25 -12.93 -23.84
CA THR A 44 -3.02 -12.93 -23.04
C THR A 44 -3.02 -14.08 -22.02
N GLY A 45 -4.16 -14.37 -21.39
CA GLY A 45 -4.34 -15.49 -20.48
C GLY A 45 -4.17 -16.85 -21.16
N ALA A 46 -4.64 -16.99 -22.41
CA ALA A 46 -4.45 -18.19 -23.22
C ALA A 46 -2.97 -18.48 -23.51
N ILE A 47 -2.22 -17.43 -23.89
CA ILE A 47 -0.79 -17.53 -24.20
C ILE A 47 -0.01 -17.96 -22.96
N VAL A 48 -0.30 -17.37 -21.80
CA VAL A 48 0.37 -17.74 -20.54
C VAL A 48 0.02 -19.16 -20.10
N ALA A 49 -1.26 -19.55 -20.20
CA ALA A 49 -1.66 -20.91 -19.86
C ALA A 49 -0.90 -21.95 -20.69
N LYS A 50 -0.74 -21.71 -22.00
CA LYS A 50 0.04 -22.58 -22.88
C LYS A 50 1.52 -22.62 -22.47
N LEU A 51 2.13 -21.48 -22.15
CA LEU A 51 3.54 -21.40 -21.76
C LEU A 51 3.83 -22.07 -20.41
N CYS A 52 2.87 -22.05 -19.49
CA CYS A 52 2.96 -22.69 -18.18
C CYS A 52 2.49 -24.15 -18.17
N GLY A 53 2.13 -24.74 -19.33
CA GLY A 53 1.65 -26.12 -19.43
C GLY A 53 0.24 -26.36 -18.88
N GLY A 54 -0.55 -25.30 -18.69
CA GLY A 54 -1.92 -25.33 -18.17
C GLY A 54 -3.00 -25.44 -19.26
N ARG A 55 -4.26 -25.58 -18.82
CA ARG A 55 -5.43 -25.65 -19.71
C ARG A 55 -5.82 -24.26 -20.22
N VAL A 56 -5.87 -24.09 -21.54
CA VAL A 56 -6.11 -22.80 -22.21
C VAL A 56 -7.55 -22.28 -22.05
N VAL A 57 -8.54 -23.16 -22.19
CA VAL A 57 -9.98 -22.80 -22.13
C VAL A 57 -10.38 -22.13 -20.81
N PRO A 58 -10.10 -22.69 -19.61
CA PRO A 58 -10.47 -22.04 -18.35
C PRO A 58 -9.71 -20.73 -18.15
N SER A 59 -8.47 -20.62 -18.61
CA SER A 59 -7.70 -19.38 -18.52
C SER A 59 -8.32 -18.27 -19.38
N ILE A 60 -8.76 -18.56 -20.61
CA ILE A 60 -9.47 -17.58 -21.44
C ILE A 60 -10.70 -17.06 -20.69
N VAL A 61 -11.53 -17.96 -20.16
CA VAL A 61 -12.78 -17.59 -19.47
C VAL A 61 -12.53 -16.72 -18.24
N VAL A 62 -11.62 -17.17 -17.36
CA VAL A 62 -11.32 -16.46 -16.11
C VAL A 62 -10.67 -15.11 -16.37
N PHE A 63 -9.67 -15.05 -17.26
CA PHE A 63 -8.99 -13.79 -17.55
C PHE A 63 -9.88 -12.80 -18.32
N SER A 64 -10.72 -13.28 -19.24
CA SER A 64 -11.69 -12.41 -19.95
C SER A 64 -12.72 -11.82 -18.99
N LEU A 65 -13.23 -12.62 -18.07
CA LEU A 65 -14.18 -12.17 -17.05
C LEU A 65 -13.53 -11.14 -16.12
N LEU A 66 -12.31 -11.41 -15.65
CA LEU A 66 -11.54 -10.46 -14.83
C LEU A 66 -11.25 -9.15 -15.57
N GLY A 67 -10.87 -9.21 -16.85
CA GLY A 67 -10.62 -8.01 -17.66
C GLY A 67 -11.88 -7.16 -17.88
N TYR A 68 -13.01 -7.82 -18.16
CA TYR A 68 -14.30 -7.15 -18.35
C TYR A 68 -14.81 -6.50 -17.04
N LEU A 69 -14.82 -7.26 -15.94
CA LEU A 69 -15.23 -6.77 -14.63
C LEU A 69 -14.29 -5.67 -14.11
N GLY A 70 -12.98 -5.82 -14.33
CA GLY A 70 -11.98 -4.83 -13.98
C GLY A 70 -12.29 -3.48 -14.65
N GLN A 71 -12.46 -3.44 -15.97
CA GLN A 71 -12.83 -2.21 -16.66
C GLN A 71 -14.19 -1.65 -16.24
N GLY A 72 -15.17 -2.50 -15.96
CA GLY A 72 -16.48 -2.07 -15.44
C GLY A 72 -16.37 -1.37 -14.08
N SER A 73 -15.60 -1.94 -13.16
CA SER A 73 -15.36 -1.34 -11.85
C SER A 73 -14.62 0.00 -11.96
N TYR A 74 -13.59 0.10 -12.81
CA TYR A 74 -12.88 1.35 -13.07
C TYR A 74 -13.81 2.43 -13.64
N ASN A 75 -14.63 2.11 -14.64
CA ASN A 75 -15.56 3.08 -15.24
C ASN A 75 -16.63 3.56 -14.23
N MET A 76 -17.09 2.68 -13.33
CA MET A 76 -18.07 3.04 -12.31
C MET A 76 -17.46 3.92 -11.22
N ILE A 77 -16.23 3.62 -10.81
CA ILE A 77 -15.44 4.41 -9.87
C ILE A 77 -15.14 5.80 -10.45
N ASP A 78 -14.70 5.86 -11.71
CA ASP A 78 -14.39 7.11 -12.41
C ASP A 78 -15.65 7.98 -12.56
N ALA A 79 -16.78 7.37 -12.95
CA ALA A 79 -18.07 8.05 -13.01
C ALA A 79 -18.58 8.51 -11.63
N TRP A 80 -18.34 7.72 -10.57
CA TRP A 80 -18.68 8.11 -9.20
C TRP A 80 -17.82 9.29 -8.74
N GLN A 81 -16.52 9.26 -9.02
CA GLN A 81 -15.59 10.33 -8.68
C GLN A 81 -15.90 11.61 -9.45
N MET A 82 -16.21 11.53 -10.75
CA MET A 82 -16.65 12.69 -11.54
C MET A 82 -17.97 13.29 -11.04
N LYS A 83 -18.92 12.46 -10.57
CA LYS A 83 -20.17 12.93 -9.96
C LYS A 83 -19.97 13.52 -8.56
N HIS A 84 -19.01 13.01 -7.80
CA HIS A 84 -18.67 13.49 -6.46
C HIS A 84 -17.57 14.55 -6.46
N ALA A 85 -17.06 14.98 -7.63
CA ALA A 85 -16.06 16.04 -7.73
C ALA A 85 -16.55 17.41 -7.22
N ASN A 86 -17.87 17.60 -7.11
CA ASN A 86 -18.51 18.77 -6.48
C ASN A 86 -18.80 18.59 -4.97
N SER A 87 -18.44 17.45 -4.37
CA SER A 87 -18.50 17.23 -2.93
C SER A 87 -17.10 16.95 -2.39
N PRO A 88 -16.74 17.43 -1.19
CA PRO A 88 -15.42 17.20 -0.59
C PRO A 88 -15.27 15.76 -0.08
N SER A 89 -15.64 14.76 -0.89
CA SER A 89 -15.44 13.35 -0.56
C SER A 89 -14.00 12.98 -0.89
N LYS A 90 -13.25 12.53 0.12
CA LYS A 90 -11.87 12.05 0.00
C LYS A 90 -11.71 11.12 -1.22
N PRO A 91 -10.70 11.33 -2.08
CA PRO A 91 -10.46 10.50 -3.26
C PRO A 91 -10.28 9.03 -2.88
N ILE A 92 -10.67 8.12 -3.77
CA ILE A 92 -10.69 6.67 -3.52
C ILE A 92 -9.31 6.15 -3.16
N MET A 93 -8.26 6.71 -3.75
CA MET A 93 -6.87 6.39 -3.42
C MET A 93 -6.53 6.72 -1.96
N GLN A 94 -7.07 7.81 -1.42
CA GLN A 94 -6.90 8.21 -0.02
C GLN A 94 -7.75 7.32 0.91
N ARG A 95 -8.96 6.90 0.51
CA ARG A 95 -9.75 5.89 1.24
C ARG A 95 -9.05 4.52 1.29
N ILE A 96 -8.35 4.15 0.23
CA ILE A 96 -7.58 2.91 0.17
C ILE A 96 -6.32 3.03 1.03
N ALA A 97 -5.64 4.19 1.02
CA ALA A 97 -4.50 4.47 1.89
C ALA A 97 -4.89 4.57 3.38
N ASP A 98 -6.11 4.99 3.68
CA ASP A 98 -6.69 5.01 5.04
C ASP A 98 -7.20 3.61 5.46
N SER A 99 -7.16 2.60 4.58
CA SER A 99 -7.62 1.25 4.89
C SER A 99 -6.67 0.55 5.86
N LYS A 100 -7.24 -0.12 6.86
CA LYS A 100 -6.54 -0.91 7.90
C LYS A 100 -5.61 -2.00 7.34
N TRP A 101 -5.68 -2.30 6.05
CA TRP A 101 -4.90 -3.32 5.35
C TRP A 101 -3.67 -2.79 4.61
N MET A 102 -3.47 -1.46 4.55
CA MET A 102 -2.26 -0.88 3.96
C MET A 102 -1.24 -0.53 5.05
N PRO A 103 0.00 -1.08 4.98
CA PRO A 103 1.05 -0.77 5.95
C PRO A 103 1.61 0.65 5.81
N LEU A 104 1.19 1.40 4.80
CA LEU A 104 1.58 2.79 4.57
C LEU A 104 0.35 3.68 4.70
N LYS A 105 0.28 4.41 5.83
CA LYS A 105 -0.77 5.40 6.11
C LYS A 105 -0.41 6.72 5.44
N SER A 106 -1.34 7.27 4.67
CA SER A 106 -1.25 8.65 4.18
C SER A 106 -1.42 9.60 5.35
N LEU A 107 -0.44 10.45 5.63
CA LEU A 107 -0.46 11.38 6.74
C LEU A 107 -0.39 12.82 6.20
N SER A 108 -1.29 13.69 6.67
CA SER A 108 -1.18 15.13 6.43
C SER A 108 -0.01 15.71 7.24
N ASP A 109 0.53 16.86 6.84
CA ASP A 109 1.59 17.55 7.61
C ASP A 109 1.16 17.81 9.06
N ASP A 110 -0.10 18.19 9.27
CA ASP A 110 -0.67 18.42 10.61
C ASP A 110 -0.72 17.14 11.45
N ASP A 111 -1.20 16.04 10.86
CA ASP A 111 -1.26 14.73 11.50
C ASP A 111 0.14 14.20 11.87
N TYR A 112 1.17 14.56 11.09
CA TYR A 112 2.56 14.24 11.38
C TYR A 112 3.09 15.02 12.59
N ARG A 113 2.74 16.31 12.68
CA ARG A 113 3.11 17.15 13.83
C ARG A 113 2.48 16.65 15.12
N ASP A 114 1.22 16.25 15.08
CA ASP A 114 0.51 15.72 16.24
C ASP A 114 1.11 14.39 16.72
N MET A 115 1.45 13.49 15.79
CA MET A 115 2.14 12.23 16.13
C MET A 115 3.52 12.49 16.76
N LEU A 116 4.28 13.45 16.24
CA LEU A 116 5.57 13.83 16.80
C LEU A 116 5.43 14.38 18.22
N ASN A 117 4.42 15.22 18.47
CA ASN A 117 4.15 15.76 19.80
C ASN A 117 3.77 14.66 20.80
N GLU A 118 2.93 13.70 20.40
CA GLU A 118 2.58 12.56 21.25
C GLU A 118 3.81 11.71 21.61
N LYS A 119 4.71 11.48 20.65
CA LYS A 119 5.96 10.75 20.89
C LYS A 119 6.91 11.51 21.81
N LEU A 120 6.99 12.83 21.65
CA LEU A 120 7.82 13.69 22.49
C LEU A 120 7.35 13.61 23.96
N LEU A 121 6.04 13.74 24.20
CA LEU A 121 5.46 13.62 25.54
C LEU A 121 5.71 12.24 26.17
N SER A 122 5.63 11.16 25.39
CA SER A 122 5.95 9.81 25.86
C SER A 122 7.42 9.70 26.30
N ILE A 123 8.35 10.28 25.53
CA ILE A 123 9.78 10.25 25.85
C ILE A 123 10.06 11.09 27.09
N GLU A 124 9.45 12.27 27.22
CA GLU A 124 9.59 13.12 28.41
C GLU A 124 9.11 12.41 29.68
N ALA A 125 7.98 11.68 29.62
CA ALA A 125 7.51 10.86 30.73
C ALA A 125 8.47 9.72 31.07
N GLU A 126 9.02 9.04 30.06
CA GLU A 126 10.03 8.00 30.27
C GLU A 126 11.33 8.55 30.88
N MET A 127 11.77 9.74 30.49
CA MET A 127 12.94 10.41 31.09
C MET A 127 12.71 10.72 32.57
N ALA A 128 11.54 11.24 32.94
CA ALA A 128 11.22 11.52 34.35
C ALA A 128 11.28 10.26 35.22
N ILE A 129 10.81 9.12 34.71
CA ILE A 129 10.89 7.82 35.41
C ILE A 129 12.35 7.35 35.52
N ILE A 130 13.17 7.59 34.49
CA ILE A 130 14.59 7.24 34.51
C ILE A 130 15.34 8.10 35.52
N ASP A 131 15.07 9.40 35.60
CA ASP A 131 15.69 10.31 36.58
C ASP A 131 15.36 9.89 38.02
N GLU A 132 14.11 9.51 38.30
CA GLU A 132 13.70 8.98 39.60
C GLU A 132 14.49 7.70 39.96
N LYS A 133 14.65 6.78 39.00
CA LYS A 133 15.46 5.57 39.19
C LYS A 133 16.95 5.86 39.38
N ILE A 134 17.49 6.86 38.70
CA ILE A 134 18.89 7.29 38.89
C ILE A 134 19.06 7.81 40.32
N GLU A 135 18.17 8.66 40.79
CA GLU A 135 18.22 9.24 42.13
C GLU A 135 18.08 8.15 43.23
N GLU A 136 17.21 7.16 43.02
CA GLU A 136 17.09 5.99 43.90
C GLU A 136 18.40 5.17 43.95
N LEU A 137 19.03 4.92 42.80
CA LEU A 137 20.30 4.19 42.71
C LEU A 137 21.45 4.99 43.34
N GLU A 138 21.49 6.31 43.18
CA GLU A 138 22.47 7.18 43.82
C GLU A 138 22.31 7.20 45.34
N LYS A 139 21.07 7.28 45.85
CA LYS A 139 20.76 7.16 47.29
C LYS A 139 21.14 5.78 47.83
N ALA A 140 20.86 4.71 47.09
CA ALA A 140 21.23 3.34 47.48
C ALA A 140 22.76 3.13 47.49
N LYS A 141 23.49 3.79 46.57
CA LYS A 141 24.96 3.80 46.53
C LYS A 141 25.55 4.63 47.67
N SER A 142 24.98 5.79 47.98
CA SER A 142 25.36 6.65 49.11
C SER A 142 25.14 5.98 50.47
N ASN A 143 24.07 5.20 50.63
CA ASN A 143 23.81 4.43 51.85
C ASN A 143 24.73 3.19 52.00
N ASN A 144 25.48 2.83 50.95
CA ASN A 144 26.41 1.69 50.94
C ASN A 144 27.90 2.13 51.01
N ASP A 145 28.20 3.28 51.62
CA ASP A 145 29.59 3.67 51.92
C ASP A 145 29.95 3.48 53.41
N PRO A 146 30.48 2.30 53.82
CA PRO A 146 31.08 2.09 55.13
C PRO A 146 32.54 2.59 55.13
N GLY A 147 32.73 3.91 55.22
CA GLY A 147 34.05 4.52 55.31
C GLY A 147 34.48 4.90 56.72
N SER A 148 34.85 3.97 57.61
CA SER A 148 35.88 4.21 58.67
C SER A 148 36.21 2.96 59.53
N ALA A 149 37.22 2.18 59.14
CA ALA A 149 37.91 1.28 60.07
C ALA A 149 39.33 0.96 59.58
N PHE A 150 40.24 1.94 59.63
CA PHE A 150 41.67 1.65 59.67
C PHE A 150 42.24 2.27 60.95
N PRO A 151 42.54 1.46 61.98
CA PRO A 151 43.20 1.96 63.17
C PRO A 151 44.67 2.26 62.86
N LYS A 152 45.12 3.47 63.23
CA LYS A 152 46.54 3.80 63.36
C LYS A 152 47.02 3.27 64.70
N SER A 153 48.08 2.47 64.73
CA SER A 153 48.91 2.29 65.94
C SER A 153 50.34 1.88 65.57
N THR A 154 51.28 2.74 65.99
CA THR A 154 52.67 2.51 66.47
C THR A 154 53.51 1.38 65.90
#